data_AF-A0A6P1J6C2-F1
#
_entry.id   AF-A0A6P1J6C2-F1
#
_cell.length_a   1.000
_cell.length_b   1.000
_cell.length_c   1.000
_cell.angle_alpha   90.00
_cell.angle_beta   90.00
_cell.angle_gamma   90.00
#
_symmetry.space_group_name_H-M   'P 1'
#
loop_
_entity.id
_entity.type
_entity.pdbx_description
1 polymer ?
#
loop_
_entity_poly.entity_id
_entity_poly.type
_entity_poly.pdbx_seq_one_letter_code
_entity_poly.pdbx_strand_id
1 'polypeptide(L)'
;MHAEGADAADDARAALLAATGAATLDDAVIIARGRPRLDGGEPAGPVWKVRSTRGLDQEVSRLAKSRGVSKSQILREAAAAYVEAS
;
A
#
# COMPACT_ATOMS: atom_id res chain seq x y z
N MET A 1 11.73 -22.58 33.23
CA MET A 1 11.61 -21.13 33.47
C MET A 1 11.23 -20.46 32.15
N HIS A 2 9.96 -20.57 31.73
CA HIS A 2 9.47 -20.06 30.43
C HIS A 2 8.08 -19.41 30.50
N ALA A 3 7.48 -19.30 31.70
CA ALA A 3 6.13 -18.76 31.87
C ALA A 3 6.11 -17.21 31.89
N GLU A 4 7.11 -16.57 32.51
CA GLU A 4 7.15 -15.10 32.63
C GLU A 4 7.23 -14.36 31.28
N GLY A 5 7.81 -14.98 30.24
CA GLY A 5 7.92 -14.35 28.92
C GLY A 5 6.63 -14.41 28.09
N ALA A 6 5.82 -15.45 28.28
CA ALA A 6 4.53 -15.58 27.59
C ALA A 6 3.48 -14.65 28.20
N ASP A 7 3.42 -14.61 29.53
CA ASP A 7 2.52 -13.71 30.27
C ASP A 7 2.86 -12.24 29.99
N ALA A 8 4.15 -11.89 29.96
CA ALA A 8 4.58 -10.53 29.61
C ALA A 8 4.26 -10.14 28.15
N ALA A 9 4.28 -11.10 27.22
CA ALA A 9 3.94 -10.85 25.82
C ALA A 9 2.43 -10.63 25.64
N ASP A 10 1.60 -11.38 26.37
CA ASP A 10 0.16 -11.24 26.34
C ASP A 10 -0.29 -9.93 27.02
N ASP A 11 0.34 -9.55 28.12
CA ASP A 11 0.09 -8.27 28.80
C ASP A 11 0.49 -7.07 27.91
N ALA A 12 1.66 -7.15 27.26
CA ALA A 12 2.11 -6.12 26.33
C ALA A 12 1.16 -6.00 25.12
N ARG A 13 0.65 -7.14 24.62
CA ARG A 13 -0.34 -7.17 23.54
C ARG A 13 -1.66 -6.54 23.96
N ALA A 14 -2.17 -6.89 25.15
CA ALA A 14 -3.40 -6.34 25.69
C ALA A 14 -3.30 -4.83 25.91
N ALA A 15 -2.18 -4.36 26.49
CA ALA A 15 -1.92 -2.94 26.69
C ALA A 15 -1.86 -2.16 25.36
N LEU A 16 -1.23 -2.73 24.33
CA LEU A 16 -1.12 -2.12 23.00
C LEU A 16 -2.49 -2.01 22.30
N LEU A 17 -3.32 -3.05 22.37
CA LEU A 17 -4.68 -3.02 21.79
C LEU A 17 -5.57 -2.03 22.54
N ALA A 18 -5.51 -2.01 23.88
CA ALA A 18 -6.28 -1.08 24.70
C ALA A 18 -5.87 0.38 24.47
N ALA A 19 -4.58 0.66 24.32
CA ALA A 19 -4.07 2.01 24.09
C ALA A 19 -4.39 2.56 22.68
N THR A 20 -4.55 1.67 21.69
CA THR A 20 -4.78 2.06 20.28
C THR A 20 -6.24 1.93 19.85
N GLY A 21 -7.06 1.17 20.58
CA GLY A 21 -8.45 0.85 20.23
C GLY A 21 -8.58 -0.13 19.05
N ALA A 22 -7.49 -0.82 18.68
CA ALA A 22 -7.44 -1.73 17.55
C ALA A 22 -8.06 -3.10 17.86
N ALA A 23 -8.73 -3.70 16.86
CA ALA A 23 -9.27 -5.06 16.96
C ALA A 23 -8.20 -6.14 16.68
N THR A 24 -7.11 -5.78 16.02
CA THR A 24 -6.01 -6.68 15.67
C THR A 24 -4.66 -6.10 16.05
N LEU A 25 -3.66 -6.97 16.22
CA LEU A 25 -2.30 -6.55 16.57
C LEU A 25 -1.65 -5.75 15.44
N ASP A 26 -1.89 -6.13 14.18
CA ASP A 26 -1.37 -5.41 13.02
C ASP A 26 -1.92 -3.98 12.95
N ASP A 27 -3.23 -3.81 13.18
CA ASP A 27 -3.85 -2.48 13.27
C ASP A 27 -3.27 -1.67 14.44
N ALA A 28 -3.04 -2.32 15.59
CA ALA A 28 -2.45 -1.69 16.76
C ALA A 28 -1.04 -1.19 16.48
N VAL A 29 -0.22 -1.98 15.76
CA VAL A 29 1.14 -1.58 15.36
C VAL A 29 1.09 -0.40 14.37
N ILE A 30 0.15 -0.40 13.42
CA ILE A 30 -0.01 0.72 12.48
C ILE A 30 -0.39 2.00 13.21
N ILE A 31 -1.31 1.94 14.18
CA ILE A 31 -1.73 3.09 14.98
C ILE A 31 -0.62 3.56 15.92
N ALA A 32 0.06 2.64 16.62
CA ALA A 32 1.12 2.93 17.58
C ALA A 32 2.40 3.48 16.93
N ARG A 33 2.73 3.04 15.71
CA ARG A 33 3.80 3.64 14.88
C ARG A 33 3.46 5.03 14.36
N GLY A 34 2.27 5.54 14.69
CA GLY A 34 1.70 6.78 14.18
C GLY A 34 0.81 6.48 12.99
N ARG A 35 -0.48 6.78 13.13
CA ARG A 35 -1.45 6.84 12.01
C ARG A 35 -0.75 7.52 10.83
N PRO A 36 -0.66 6.90 9.63
CA PRO A 36 -0.27 7.62 8.43
C PRO A 36 -1.13 8.87 8.38
N ARG A 37 -0.51 10.05 8.43
CA ARG A 37 -1.25 11.31 8.35
C ARG A 37 -2.07 11.22 7.07
N LEU A 38 -3.40 11.32 7.17
CA LEU A 38 -4.24 11.44 5.97
C LEU A 38 -3.87 12.71 5.17
N ASP A 39 -3.23 13.67 5.84
CA ASP A 39 -2.66 14.91 5.27
C ASP A 39 -1.21 14.74 4.78
N GLY A 40 -0.55 13.65 5.19
CA GLY A 40 0.74 13.25 4.69
C GLY A 40 0.51 12.35 3.50
N GLY A 41 0.24 12.96 2.34
CA GLY A 41 0.15 12.24 1.08
C GLY A 41 1.26 11.20 1.01
N GLU A 42 0.88 9.96 0.70
CA GLU A 42 1.80 8.83 0.55
C GLU A 42 3.10 9.33 -0.10
N PRO A 43 4.29 9.07 0.48
CA PRO A 43 5.53 9.59 -0.07
C PRO A 43 5.55 9.25 -1.54
N ALA A 44 5.66 10.28 -2.39
CA ALA A 44 5.46 10.13 -3.82
C ALA A 44 6.32 8.95 -4.30
N GLY A 45 5.65 7.91 -4.80
CA GLY A 45 6.34 6.73 -5.31
C GLY A 45 7.35 7.11 -6.40
N PRO A 46 8.33 6.24 -6.69
CA PRO A 46 9.32 6.52 -7.72
C PRO A 46 8.65 6.83 -9.07
N VAL A 47 9.10 7.91 -9.72
CA VAL A 47 8.54 8.36 -11.00
C VAL A 47 9.29 7.70 -12.16
N TRP A 48 8.57 7.05 -13.05
CA TRP A 48 9.13 6.53 -14.29
C TRP A 48 8.98 7.53 -15.42
N LYS A 49 10.11 7.97 -15.99
CA LYS A 49 10.16 8.72 -17.25
C LYS A 49 10.56 7.76 -18.36
N VAL A 50 9.63 7.45 -19.26
CA VAL A 50 9.85 6.51 -20.36
C VAL A 50 9.46 7.15 -21.69
N ARG A 51 10.11 6.72 -22.78
CA ARG A 51 9.65 7.02 -24.14
C ARG A 51 8.78 5.87 -24.63
N SER A 52 7.69 6.19 -25.32
CA SER A 52 6.82 5.21 -25.98
C SER A 52 6.78 5.46 -27.48
N THR A 53 6.32 4.46 -28.24
CA THR A 53 5.94 4.66 -29.63
C THR A 53 4.62 5.45 -29.70
N ARG A 54 4.44 6.20 -30.79
CA ARG A 54 3.21 6.99 -30.99
C ARG A 54 1.95 6.13 -31.01
N GLY A 55 2.01 4.94 -31.61
CA GLY A 55 0.88 4.00 -31.67
C GLY A 55 0.47 3.52 -30.29
N LEU A 56 1.44 3.11 -29.47
CA LEU A 56 1.18 2.64 -28.11
C LEU A 56 0.60 3.75 -27.22
N ASP A 57 1.11 4.98 -27.29
CA ASP A 57 0.52 6.10 -26.54
C ASP A 57 -0.93 6.37 -26.94
N GLN A 58 -1.26 6.27 -28.24
CA GLN A 58 -2.63 6.45 -28.71
C GLN A 58 -3.58 5.36 -28.21
N GLU A 59 -3.14 4.10 -28.20
CA GLU A 59 -3.93 2.98 -27.67
C GLU A 59 -4.17 3.11 -26.17
N VAL A 60 -3.12 3.38 -25.39
CA VAL A 60 -3.24 3.62 -23.94
C VAL A 60 -4.14 4.83 -23.66
N SER A 61 -4.02 5.91 -24.46
CA SER A 61 -4.90 7.08 -24.35
C SER A 61 -6.37 6.72 -24.56
N ARG A 62 -6.66 5.91 -25.57
CA ARG A 62 -8.03 5.51 -25.91
C ARG A 62 -8.61 4.62 -24.81
N LEU A 63 -7.83 3.66 -24.32
CA LEU A 63 -8.22 2.75 -23.25
C LEU A 63 -8.48 3.49 -21.93
N ALA A 64 -7.59 4.41 -21.56
CA ALA A 64 -7.76 5.25 -20.37
C ALA A 64 -9.07 6.05 -20.44
N LYS A 65 -9.36 6.68 -21.60
CA LYS A 65 -10.62 7.40 -21.84
C LYS A 65 -11.84 6.49 -21.74
N SER A 66 -11.82 5.31 -22.35
CA SER A 66 -12.97 4.40 -22.33
C SER A 66 -13.27 3.84 -20.94
N ARG A 67 -12.25 3.73 -20.08
CA ARG A 67 -12.38 3.25 -18.70
C ARG A 67 -12.60 4.38 -17.67
N GLY A 68 -12.49 5.65 -18.08
CA GLY A 68 -12.57 6.78 -17.16
C GLY A 68 -11.42 6.86 -16.15
N VAL A 69 -10.25 6.30 -16.48
CA VAL A 69 -9.07 6.26 -15.60
C VAL A 69 -7.88 7.00 -16.23
N SER A 70 -6.82 7.21 -15.45
CA SER A 70 -5.59 7.86 -15.94
C SER A 70 -4.72 6.91 -16.77
N LYS A 71 -3.91 7.45 -17.69
CA LYS A 71 -2.89 6.67 -18.41
C LYS A 71 -1.93 5.97 -17.44
N SER A 72 -1.49 6.68 -16.40
CA SER A 72 -0.57 6.13 -15.40
C SER A 72 -1.16 4.92 -14.68
N GLN A 73 -2.48 4.90 -14.45
CA GLN A 73 -3.15 3.72 -13.89
C GLN A 73 -3.10 2.53 -14.85
N ILE A 74 -3.43 2.72 -16.12
CA ILE A 74 -3.31 1.66 -17.15
C ILE A 74 -1.88 1.11 -17.20
N LEU A 75 -0.87 1.99 -17.18
CA LEU A 75 0.52 1.58 -17.22
C LEU A 75 0.95 0.81 -15.97
N ARG A 76 0.46 1.19 -14.77
CA ARG A 76 0.72 0.43 -13.53
C ARG A 76 0.08 -0.95 -13.57
N GLU A 77 -1.18 -1.04 -13.99
CA GLU A 77 -1.90 -2.32 -14.14
C GLU A 77 -1.18 -3.24 -15.13
N ALA A 78 -0.77 -2.71 -16.28
CA ALA A 78 -0.05 -3.47 -17.30
C ALA A 78 1.34 -3.93 -16.81
N ALA A 79 2.07 -3.08 -16.09
CA ALA A 79 3.38 -3.43 -15.53
C ALA A 79 3.26 -4.52 -14.46
N ALA A 80 2.27 -4.43 -13.57
CA ALA A 80 2.00 -5.46 -12.56
C ALA A 80 1.68 -6.81 -13.22
N ALA A 81 0.75 -6.82 -14.18
CA ALA A 81 0.38 -8.05 -14.91
C ALA A 81 1.55 -8.67 -15.68
N TYR A 82 2.44 -7.85 -16.25
CA TYR A 82 3.63 -8.36 -16.93
C TYR A 82 4.60 -9.03 -15.95
N VAL A 83 4.83 -8.43 -14.77
CA VAL A 83 5.71 -9.00 -13.73
C VAL A 83 5.12 -10.29 -13.17
N GLU A 84 3.81 -10.37 -12.96
CA GLU A 84 3.13 -11.58 -12.48
C GLU A 84 3.18 -12.74 -13.49
N ALA A 85 3.24 -12.42 -14.79
CA ALA A 85 3.31 -13.40 -15.87
C ALA A 85 4.74 -13.79 -16.26
N SER A 86 5.76 -13.13 -15.70
CA SER A 86 7.19 -13.38 -15.97
C SER A 86 7.77 -14.42 -15.00
#